data_AF-A0A348FZV1-F1
#
_entry.id   AF-A0A348FZV1-F1
#
_cell.length_a   1.000
_cell.length_b   1.000
_cell.length_c   1.000
_cell.angle_alpha   90.00
_cell.angle_beta   90.00
_cell.angle_gamma   90.00
#
_symmetry.space_group_name_H-M   'P 1'
#
loop_
_entity.id
_entity.type
_entity.pdbx_description
1 polymer ?
#
loop_
_entity_poly.entity_id
_entity_poly.type
_entity_poly.pdbx_seq_one_letter_code
_entity_poly.pdbx_strand_id
1 'polypeptide(L)'
;MKSKTIGRSIRIPLDHPEIDAIDLRMHVLAATGELNDAELGMLIKLWRNARRADKFLGRALLGGALPETSVRPMFWDAAAQYECSQIECAAGFVLRVREWVEKLERKYGLPADVDQI
;
A
#
# COMPACT_ATOMS: atom_id res chain seq x y z
N MET A 1 -34.79 -24.63 3.90
CA MET A 1 -33.58 -24.09 3.25
C MET A 1 -33.30 -22.70 3.83
N LYS A 2 -32.27 -22.54 4.67
CA LYS A 2 -31.88 -21.22 5.20
C LYS A 2 -30.62 -20.79 4.47
N SER A 3 -30.72 -19.68 3.75
CA SER A 3 -29.63 -19.06 2.99
C SER A 3 -28.45 -18.77 3.93
N LYS A 4 -27.32 -19.42 3.65
CA LYS A 4 -26.04 -19.16 4.31
C LYS A 4 -25.54 -17.84 3.74
N THR A 5 -25.88 -16.74 4.41
CA THR A 5 -25.32 -15.43 4.08
C THR A 5 -23.82 -15.55 4.32
N ILE A 6 -23.04 -15.59 3.24
CA ILE A 6 -21.58 -15.55 3.27
C ILE A 6 -21.23 -14.29 4.06
N GLY A 7 -20.67 -14.47 5.25
CA GLY A 7 -20.17 -13.37 6.05
C GLY A 7 -19.20 -12.59 5.18
N ARG A 8 -19.63 -11.41 4.71
CA ARG A 8 -18.71 -10.45 4.12
C ARG A 8 -17.71 -10.17 5.23
N SER A 9 -16.52 -10.74 5.10
CA SER A 9 -15.32 -10.27 5.76
C SER A 9 -15.03 -8.89 5.19
N ILE A 10 -15.85 -7.92 5.58
CA ILE A 10 -15.61 -6.50 5.34
C ILE A 10 -14.34 -6.21 6.12
N ARG A 11 -13.24 -6.17 5.39
CA ARG A 11 -11.95 -5.86 5.94
C ARG A 11 -12.00 -4.38 6.34
N ILE A 12 -11.96 -4.14 7.65
CA ILE A 12 -11.94 -2.81 8.28
C ILE A 12 -10.79 -1.99 7.64
N PRO A 13 -11.00 -0.71 7.26
CA PRO A 13 -9.93 0.14 6.70
C PRO A 13 -8.82 0.30 7.77
N LEU A 14 -7.52 0.25 7.49
CA LEU A 14 -6.71 1.05 6.55
C LEU A 14 -6.81 2.57 6.77
N ASP A 15 -7.22 3.03 7.96
CA ASP A 15 -7.51 4.46 8.25
C ASP A 15 -6.31 5.44 8.16
N HIS A 16 -5.16 5.05 7.60
CA HIS A 16 -4.10 6.01 7.31
C HIS A 16 -4.37 6.66 5.93
N PRO A 17 -4.62 7.99 5.84
CA PRO A 17 -5.06 8.65 4.61
C PRO A 17 -4.16 8.38 3.38
N GLU A 18 -2.83 8.36 3.60
CA GLU A 18 -1.85 8.06 2.55
C GLU A 18 -1.97 6.63 1.97
N ILE A 19 -2.45 5.66 2.75
CA ILE A 19 -2.58 4.26 2.32
C ILE A 19 -3.83 4.07 1.49
N ASP A 20 -4.92 4.74 1.83
CA ASP A 20 -6.16 4.70 1.05
C ASP A 20 -5.97 5.31 -0.35
N ALA A 21 -5.26 6.45 -0.43
CA ALA A 21 -4.90 7.05 -1.71
C ALA A 21 -4.06 6.11 -2.58
N ILE A 22 -3.09 5.40 -1.97
CA ILE A 22 -2.28 4.40 -2.67
C ILE A 22 -3.14 3.20 -3.11
N ASP A 23 -4.06 2.70 -2.27
CA ASP A 23 -4.94 1.57 -2.62
C ASP A 23 -5.76 1.88 -3.88
N LEU A 24 -6.38 3.05 -3.89
CA LEU A 24 -7.23 3.48 -4.99
C LEU A 24 -6.43 3.56 -6.30
N ARG A 25 -5.22 4.14 -6.25
CA ARG A 25 -4.30 4.19 -7.41
C ARG A 25 -3.88 2.82 -7.90
N MET A 26 -3.59 1.90 -6.98
CA MET A 26 -3.27 0.51 -7.32
C MET A 26 -4.45 -0.22 -7.96
N HIS A 27 -5.67 0.04 -7.48
CA HIS A 27 -6.88 -0.49 -8.07
C HIS A 27 -7.11 0.03 -9.49
N VAL A 28 -6.92 1.32 -9.73
CA VAL A 28 -6.98 1.92 -11.07
C VAL A 28 -5.93 1.29 -12.00
N LEU A 29 -4.68 1.19 -11.56
CA LEU A 29 -3.60 0.54 -12.31
C LEU A 29 -3.91 -0.91 -12.67
N ALA A 30 -4.44 -1.69 -11.72
CA ALA A 30 -4.80 -3.09 -11.98
C ALA A 30 -5.99 -3.21 -12.94
N ALA A 31 -6.91 -2.25 -12.92
CA ALA A 31 -8.09 -2.24 -13.77
C ALA A 31 -7.80 -1.89 -15.24
N THR A 32 -6.65 -1.28 -15.56
CA THR A 32 -6.30 -0.98 -16.96
C THR A 32 -6.08 -2.24 -17.80
N GLY A 33 -5.66 -3.35 -17.16
CA GLY A 33 -5.30 -4.59 -17.86
C GLY A 33 -4.01 -4.50 -18.67
N GLU A 34 -3.26 -3.40 -18.57
CA GLU A 34 -2.03 -3.16 -19.34
C GLU A 34 -0.75 -3.65 -18.63
N LEU A 35 -0.87 -4.00 -17.34
CA LEU A 35 0.24 -4.54 -16.56
C LEU A 35 0.60 -5.94 -17.06
N ASN A 36 1.90 -6.20 -17.25
CA ASN A 36 2.35 -7.58 -17.44
C ASN A 36 2.29 -8.38 -16.13
N ASP A 37 2.39 -9.71 -16.22
CA ASP A 37 2.28 -10.61 -15.06
C ASP A 37 3.30 -10.29 -13.95
N ALA A 38 4.51 -9.87 -14.30
CA ALA A 38 5.55 -9.54 -13.32
C ALA A 38 5.20 -8.24 -12.56
N GLU A 39 4.66 -7.24 -13.27
CA GLU A 39 4.24 -5.96 -12.71
C GLU A 39 3.01 -6.13 -11.84
N LEU A 40 2.00 -6.87 -12.32
CA LEU A 40 0.81 -7.19 -11.55
C LEU A 40 1.17 -8.03 -10.30
N GLY A 41 2.06 -9.02 -10.46
CA GLY A 41 2.56 -9.82 -9.33
C GLY A 41 3.29 -8.98 -8.30
N MET A 42 4.12 -8.03 -8.73
CA MET A 42 4.80 -7.09 -7.84
C MET A 42 3.81 -6.15 -7.16
N LEU A 43 2.84 -5.60 -7.90
CA LEU A 43 1.78 -4.72 -7.40
C LEU A 43 1.01 -5.42 -6.25
N ILE A 44 0.54 -6.65 -6.47
CA ILE A 44 -0.16 -7.47 -5.46
C ILE A 44 0.73 -7.72 -4.23
N LYS A 45 2.01 -8.06 -4.45
CA LYS A 45 2.96 -8.34 -3.37
C LYS A 45 3.23 -7.10 -2.52
N LEU A 46 3.47 -5.95 -3.15
CA LEU A 46 3.67 -4.67 -2.50
C LEU A 46 2.41 -4.25 -1.73
N TRP A 47 1.22 -4.43 -2.32
CA TRP A 47 -0.04 -4.11 -1.65
C TRP A 47 -0.21 -4.92 -0.36
N ARG A 48 0.00 -6.24 -0.44
CA ARG A 48 -0.10 -7.12 0.73
C ARG A 48 0.83 -6.67 1.87
N ASN A 49 2.03 -6.20 1.52
CA ASN A 49 3.01 -5.72 2.49
C ASN A 49 2.65 -4.33 3.03
N ALA A 50 2.15 -3.41 2.19
CA ALA A 50 1.71 -2.08 2.59
C ALA A 50 0.64 -2.18 3.66
N ARG A 51 -0.34 -3.07 3.46
CA ARG A 51 -1.40 -3.31 4.44
C ARG A 51 -0.91 -3.87 5.78
N ARG A 52 0.23 -4.54 5.80
CA ARG A 52 0.84 -5.03 7.05
C ARG A 52 1.59 -3.90 7.76
N ALA A 53 2.31 -3.06 7.01
CA ALA A 53 2.98 -1.87 7.51
C ALA A 53 1.97 -0.86 8.07
N ASP A 54 0.87 -0.60 7.34
CA ASP A 54 -0.22 0.26 7.75
C ASP A 54 -0.86 -0.19 9.07
N LYS A 55 -1.22 -1.47 9.19
CA LYS A 55 -1.77 -2.02 10.44
C LYS A 55 -0.84 -1.80 11.64
N PHE A 56 0.47 -1.83 11.42
CA PHE A 56 1.45 -1.52 12.45
C PHE A 56 1.45 -0.01 12.76
N LEU A 57 1.51 0.84 11.74
CA LEU A 57 1.52 2.29 11.86
C LEU A 57 0.25 2.85 12.52
N GLY A 58 -0.94 2.39 12.13
CA GLY A 58 -2.20 2.82 12.75
C GLY A 58 -2.26 2.53 14.25
N ARG A 59 -1.59 1.45 14.71
CA ARG A 59 -1.46 1.15 16.15
C ARG A 59 -0.38 1.99 16.83
N ALA A 60 0.74 2.22 16.15
CA ALA A 60 1.89 2.91 16.71
C ALA A 60 1.74 4.44 16.75
N LEU A 61 1.08 5.01 15.73
CA LEU A 61 0.94 6.45 15.54
C LEU A 61 -0.46 6.98 15.91
N LEU A 62 -1.43 6.09 16.19
CA LEU A 62 -2.81 6.44 16.55
C LEU A 62 -3.47 7.45 15.59
N GLY A 63 -3.24 7.29 14.28
CA GLY A 63 -3.77 8.19 13.25
C GLY A 63 -2.95 9.47 13.02
N GLY A 64 -1.78 9.61 13.64
CA GLY A 64 -0.80 10.63 13.28
C GLY A 64 -0.23 10.45 11.88
N ALA A 65 0.35 11.52 11.32
CA ALA A 65 0.95 11.50 10.00
C ALA A 65 2.14 10.52 9.90
N LEU A 66 2.43 10.05 8.67
CA LEU A 66 3.66 9.29 8.43
C LEU A 66 4.88 10.14 8.81
N PRO A 67 5.80 9.60 9.61
CA PRO A 67 7.05 10.29 9.87
C PRO A 67 7.87 10.39 8.59
N GLU A 68 8.56 11.52 8.44
CA GLU A 68 9.58 11.67 7.41
C GLU A 68 10.68 10.64 7.63
N THR A 69 11.11 10.00 6.54
CA THR A 69 12.20 9.03 6.60
C THR A 69 12.89 8.92 5.25
N SER A 70 14.21 8.74 5.28
CA SER A 70 15.03 8.41 4.11
C SER A 70 15.11 6.90 3.88
N VAL A 71 14.59 6.08 4.80
CA VAL A 71 14.62 4.63 4.70
C VAL A 71 13.69 4.18 3.57
N ARG A 72 14.16 3.22 2.79
CA ARG A 72 13.50 2.75 1.57
C ARG A 72 13.61 1.23 1.43
N PRO A 73 12.99 0.47 2.36
CA PRO A 73 13.15 -0.98 2.43
C PRO A 73 12.54 -1.65 1.20
N MET A 74 13.19 -2.72 0.73
CA MET A 74 12.67 -3.53 -0.39
C MET A 74 11.54 -4.47 0.03
N PHE A 75 11.52 -4.88 1.30
CA PHE A 75 10.55 -5.84 1.82
C PHE A 75 10.04 -5.41 3.19
N TRP A 76 8.76 -5.67 3.43
CA TRP A 76 8.19 -5.68 4.78
C TRP A 76 8.44 -7.07 5.40
N ASP A 77 9.60 -7.22 6.03
CA ASP A 77 10.00 -8.43 6.75
C ASP A 77 10.70 -8.05 8.06
N ALA A 78 10.63 -8.93 9.06
CA ALA A 78 11.27 -8.80 10.37
C ALA A 78 12.79 -8.54 10.29
N ALA A 79 13.44 -8.88 9.16
CA ALA A 79 14.84 -8.56 8.91
C ALA A 79 15.11 -7.06 8.67
N ALA A 80 14.12 -6.25 8.29
CA ALA A 80 14.30 -4.79 8.14
C ALA A 80 14.48 -4.07 9.49
N GLN A 81 14.23 -4.76 10.61
CA GLN A 81 14.28 -4.18 11.96
C GLN A 81 15.72 -3.93 12.47
N TYR A 82 16.75 -4.38 11.75
CA TYR A 82 18.14 -4.29 12.20
C TYR A 82 18.82 -2.95 11.86
N GLU A 83 18.24 -2.12 10.99
CA GLU A 83 18.87 -0.89 10.47
C GLU A 83 18.09 0.41 10.76
N CYS A 84 16.83 0.32 11.16
CA CYS A 84 15.95 1.45 11.45
C CYS A 84 14.95 1.10 12.54
N SER A 85 14.31 2.12 13.14
CA SER A 85 13.15 1.85 13.99
C SER A 85 12.03 1.20 13.17
N GLN A 86 11.26 0.31 13.78
CA GLN A 86 10.14 -0.36 13.08
C GLN A 86 9.16 0.65 12.45
N ILE A 87 8.99 1.83 13.07
CA ILE A 87 8.18 2.93 12.56
C ILE A 87 8.78 3.52 11.28
N GLU A 88 10.08 3.86 11.28
CA GLU A 88 10.75 4.38 10.08
C GLU A 88 10.76 3.35 8.95
N CYS A 89 11.02 2.09 9.25
CA CYS A 89 11.00 1.05 8.23
C CYS A 89 9.58 0.88 7.65
N ALA A 90 8.54 0.95 8.48
CA ALA A 90 7.15 0.89 8.02
C ALA A 90 6.79 2.10 7.15
N ALA A 91 7.07 3.32 7.62
CA ALA A 91 6.83 4.55 6.87
C ALA A 91 7.60 4.56 5.54
N GLY A 92 8.88 4.16 5.56
CA GLY A 92 9.72 4.06 4.37
C GLY A 92 9.20 3.05 3.35
N PHE A 93 8.59 1.95 3.82
CA PHE A 93 7.94 0.98 2.94
C PHE A 93 6.70 1.59 2.26
N VAL A 94 5.89 2.37 2.97
CA VAL A 94 4.75 3.08 2.38
C VAL A 94 5.21 4.03 1.27
N LEU A 95 6.29 4.79 1.52
CA LEU A 95 6.91 5.65 0.51
C LEU A 95 7.41 4.86 -0.70
N ARG A 96 8.01 3.67 -0.49
CA ARG A 96 8.43 2.78 -1.59
C ARG A 96 7.26 2.35 -2.48
N VAL A 97 6.12 1.99 -1.89
CA VAL A 97 4.94 1.57 -2.67
C VAL A 97 4.39 2.73 -3.49
N ARG A 98 4.33 3.94 -2.90
CA ARG A 98 3.98 5.17 -3.61
C ARG A 98 4.88 5.42 -4.82
N GLU A 99 6.20 5.38 -4.63
CA GLU A 99 7.19 5.55 -5.71
C GLU A 99 6.99 4.52 -6.84
N TRP A 100 6.65 3.28 -6.48
CA TRP A 100 6.40 2.23 -7.46
C TRP A 100 5.11 2.47 -8.26
N VAL A 101 4.03 2.87 -7.59
CA VAL A 101 2.76 3.24 -8.22
C VAL A 101 2.96 4.40 -9.19
N GLU A 102 3.64 5.47 -8.75
CA GLU A 102 3.98 6.63 -9.59
C GLU A 102 4.85 6.25 -10.80
N LYS A 103 5.73 5.27 -10.65
CA LYS A 103 6.53 4.75 -11.76
C LYS A 103 5.65 4.04 -12.78
N LEU A 104 4.71 3.21 -12.33
CA LEU A 104 3.79 2.50 -13.23
C LEU A 104 2.82 3.47 -13.91
N GLU A 105 2.22 4.40 -13.18
CA GLU A 105 1.35 5.42 -13.77
C GLU A 105 2.06 6.22 -14.86
N ARG A 106 3.30 6.66 -14.62
CA ARG A 106 4.11 7.32 -15.65
C ARG A 106 4.40 6.44 -16.86
N LYS A 107 4.66 5.15 -16.63
CA LYS A 107 4.90 4.18 -17.71
C LYS A 107 3.65 4.01 -18.60
N TYR A 108 2.47 4.04 -18.00
CA TYR A 108 1.19 3.77 -18.66
C TYR A 108 0.38 5.04 -18.98
N GLY A 109 0.93 6.23 -18.72
CA GLY A 109 0.26 7.52 -19.01
C GLY A 109 -1.00 7.78 -18.16
N LEU A 110 -1.08 7.22 -16.95
CA LEU A 110 -2.21 7.42 -16.05
C LEU A 110 -2.01 8.68 -15.18
N PRO A 111 -3.07 9.45 -14.89
CA PRO A 111 -2.99 10.58 -13.99
C PRO A 111 -2.65 10.12 -12.56
N ALA A 112 -1.71 10.82 -11.91
CA ALA A 112 -1.29 10.53 -10.53
C ALA A 112 -2.28 11.04 -9.48
N ASP A 113 -3.19 11.95 -9.88
CA ASP A 113 -4.19 12.56 -9.02
C ASP A 113 -5.51 11.80 -9.10
N VAL A 114 -5.89 11.18 -7.98
CA VAL A 114 -7.24 10.63 -7.81
C VAL A 114 -8.21 11.65 -7.22
N ASP A 115 -7.73 12.84 -6.86
CA ASP A 115 -8.54 13.96 -6.35
C ASP A 115 -9.43 14.62 -7.42
N GLN A 116 -9.47 14.08 -8.64
CA GLN A 116 -10.31 14.57 -9.75
C GLN A 116 -11.41 13.57 -10.18
N ILE A 117 -11.62 12.47 -9.44
CA ILE A 117 -12.71 11.50 -9.71
C ILE A 117 -13.83 11.65 -8.67
#